data_AF-A0A542XQ41-F1
#
_entry.id   AF-A0A542XQ41-F1
#
_cell.length_a   1.000
_cell.length_b   1.000
_cell.length_c   1.000
_cell.angle_alpha   90.00
_cell.angle_beta   90.00
_cell.angle_gamma   90.00
#
_symmetry.space_group_name_H-M   'P 1'
#
loop_
_entity.id
_entity.type
_entity.pdbx_description
1 polymer ?
#
loop_
_entity_poly.entity_id
_entity_poly.type
_entity_poly.pdbx_seq_one_letter_code
_entity_poly.pdbx_strand_id
1 'polypeptide(L)' 'MDASASPTLVCSARGCQAPAQWALRWNNPRLHEATRRKTWLACPDHRSTLGDFLDARDFLREVVPVAGSPTLDS' A
#
# COMPACT_ATOMS: atom_id res chain seq x y z
N MET A 1 -28.39 12.37 -10.92
CA MET A 1 -26.99 12.85 -10.85
C MET A 1 -26.36 12.09 -9.69
N ASP A 2 -25.92 10.87 -9.96
CA ASP A 2 -25.24 10.03 -8.98
C ASP A 2 -23.80 10.51 -8.85
N ALA A 3 -23.45 10.98 -7.65
CA ALA A 3 -22.07 11.24 -7.29
C ALA A 3 -21.32 9.91 -7.31
N SER A 4 -20.43 9.72 -8.29
CA SER A 4 -19.49 8.62 -8.30
C SER A 4 -18.56 8.76 -7.10
N ALA A 5 -18.96 8.17 -5.96
CA ALA A 5 -18.10 8.02 -4.81
C ALA A 5 -16.99 7.04 -5.19
N SER A 6 -15.80 7.57 -5.52
CA SER A 6 -14.60 6.75 -5.64
C SER A 6 -14.46 5.93 -4.36
N PRO A 7 -14.26 4.61 -4.45
CA PRO A 7 -14.18 3.77 -3.26
C PRO A 7 -13.06 4.31 -2.37
N THR A 8 -13.39 4.57 -1.10
CA THR A 8 -12.39 5.03 -0.13
C THR A 8 -11.34 3.93 0.01
N LEU A 9 -10.09 4.25 -0.30
CA LEU A 9 -8.98 3.31 -0.17
C LEU A 9 -8.74 3.02 1.31
N VAL A 10 -8.81 1.74 1.69
CA VAL A 10 -8.75 1.30 3.09
C VAL A 10 -7.37 0.73 3.43
N CYS A 11 -6.91 0.99 4.66
CA CYS A 11 -5.67 0.41 5.17
C CYS A 11 -5.67 -1.13 5.12
N SER A 12 -4.54 -1.72 4.72
CA SER A 12 -4.32 -3.17 4.65
C SER A 12 -4.02 -3.83 6.00
N ALA A 13 -3.83 -3.04 7.08
CA ALA A 13 -3.69 -3.60 8.41
C ALA A 13 -4.96 -4.38 8.79
N ARG A 14 -4.77 -5.58 9.35
CA ARG A 14 -5.88 -6.48 9.68
C ARG A 14 -6.88 -5.76 10.60
N GLY A 15 -8.14 -5.70 10.15
CA GLY A 15 -9.23 -5.09 10.91
C GLY A 15 -9.26 -3.55 10.90
N CYS A 16 -8.30 -2.90 10.23
CA CYS A 16 -8.32 -1.45 10.09
C CYS A 16 -9.28 -1.03 8.97
N GLN A 17 -10.10 0.00 9.24
CA GLN A 17 -11.00 0.62 8.26
C GLN A 17 -10.63 2.07 7.96
N ALA A 18 -9.53 2.57 8.53
CA ALA A 18 -9.09 3.94 8.35
C ALA A 18 -8.69 4.22 6.89
N PRO A 19 -8.92 5.44 6.39
CA PRO A 19 -8.54 5.82 5.04
C PRO A 19 -7.01 5.76 4.88
N ALA A 20 -6.58 5.13 3.78
CA ALA A 20 -5.18 5.04 3.43
C ALA A 20 -4.68 6.35 2.83
N GLN A 21 -3.48 6.76 3.23
CA GLN A 21 -2.78 7.92 2.68
C GLN A 21 -1.45 7.53 2.01
N TRP A 22 -0.97 6.30 2.23
CA TRP A 22 0.24 5.77 1.62
C TRP A 22 0.00 4.44 0.93
N ALA A 23 0.76 4.24 -0.15
CA ALA A 23 0.96 2.97 -0.82
C ALA A 23 2.39 2.49 -0.55
N LEU A 24 2.52 1.35 0.11
CA LEU A 24 3.77 0.65 0.34
C LEU A 24 3.93 -0.37 -0.79
N ARG A 25 4.82 -0.09 -1.75
CA ARG A 25 5.08 -1.03 -2.84
C ARG A 25 6.22 -1.96 -2.44
N TRP A 26 6.00 -3.25 -2.65
CA TRP A 26 6.86 -4.32 -2.14
C TRP A 26 7.02 -5.45 -3.13
N ASN A 27 8.09 -6.23 -2.97
CA ASN A 27 8.40 -7.39 -3.78
C ASN A 27 8.97 -8.51 -2.89
N ASN A 28 8.41 -9.71 -3.01
CA ASN A 28 9.04 -10.91 -2.43
C ASN A 28 9.83 -11.62 -3.54
N PRO A 29 11.18 -11.52 -3.56
CA PRO A 29 12.00 -12.06 -4.64
C PRO A 29 11.97 -13.59 -4.72
N ARG A 30 11.47 -14.27 -3.67
CA ARG A 30 11.30 -15.73 -3.67
C ARG A 30 10.09 -16.20 -4.48
N LEU A 31 9.13 -15.31 -4.74
CA LEU A 31 7.85 -15.64 -5.39
C LEU A 31 7.58 -14.81 -6.65
N HIS A 32 8.28 -13.69 -6.82
CA HIS A 32 8.00 -12.69 -7.84
C HIS A 32 9.28 -12.26 -8.53
N GLU A 33 9.19 -12.00 -9.83
CA GLU A 33 10.26 -11.34 -10.60
C GLU A 33 10.62 -9.98 -9.99
N ALA A 34 11.87 -9.55 -10.19
CA ALA A 34 12.43 -8.35 -9.58
C ALA A 34 11.72 -7.04 -9.99
N THR A 35 10.96 -7.02 -11.08
CA THR A 35 10.19 -5.87 -11.57
C THR A 35 8.76 -5.83 -11.01
N ARG A 36 8.20 -6.97 -10.60
CA ARG A 36 6.84 -7.05 -10.09
C ARG A 36 6.73 -6.34 -8.75
N ARG A 37 5.73 -5.48 -8.58
CA ARG A 37 5.43 -4.79 -7.32
C ARG A 37 4.01 -5.10 -6.90
N LYS A 38 3.84 -5.49 -5.64
CA LYS A 38 2.53 -5.51 -4.98
C LYS A 38 2.41 -4.25 -4.14
N THR A 39 1.17 -3.89 -3.79
CA THR A 39 0.88 -2.68 -3.01
C THR A 39 0.09 -3.04 -1.78
N TRP A 40 0.53 -2.54 -0.62
CA TRP A 40 -0.27 -2.46 0.60
C TRP A 40 -0.61 -0.99 0.88
N LEU A 41 -1.82 -0.77 1.38
CA LEU A 41 -2.32 0.56 1.73
C LEU A 41 -2.14 0.81 3.23
N ALA A 42 -1.73 2.01 3.61
CA ALA A 42 -1.54 2.38 5.01
C ALA A 42 -2.21 3.71 5.38
N CYS A 43 -2.86 3.73 6.54
CA CYS A 43 -3.25 4.95 7.25
C CYS A 43 -2.07 5.46 8.11
N PRO A 44 -2.18 6.64 8.76
CA PRO A 44 -1.07 7.22 9.53
C PRO A 44 -0.58 6.31 10.65
N ASP A 45 -1.52 5.65 11.32
CA ASP A 45 -1.24 4.82 12.48
C ASP A 45 -0.48 3.54 12.11
N HIS A 46 -0.69 3.02 10.89
CA HIS A 46 -0.16 1.71 10.48
C HIS A 46 0.98 1.79 9.47
N ARG A 47 1.32 2.98 8.97
CA ARG A 47 2.40 3.15 7.99
C ARG A 47 3.72 2.56 8.49
N SER A 48 4.13 2.90 9.72
CA SER A 48 5.40 2.41 10.29
C SER A 48 5.36 0.88 10.42
N THR A 49 4.40 0.33 11.15
CA THR A 49 4.34 -1.10 11.44
C THR A 49 4.29 -1.97 10.17
N LEU A 50 3.52 -1.57 9.15
CA LEU A 50 3.48 -2.29 7.87
C LEU A 50 4.80 -2.15 7.10
N GLY A 51 5.43 -0.98 7.14
CA GLY A 51 6.74 -0.71 6.55
C GLY A 51 7.82 -1.56 7.20
N ASP A 52 7.91 -1.52 8.53
CA ASP A 52 8.88 -2.26 9.33
C ASP A 52 8.76 -3.77 9.10
N PHE A 53 7.54 -4.29 8.95
CA PHE A 53 7.31 -5.69 8.61
C PHE A 53 7.93 -6.07 7.26
N LEU A 54 7.76 -5.22 6.24
CA LEU A 54 8.28 -5.45 4.89
C LEU A 54 9.79 -5.25 4.84
N ASP A 55 10.31 -4.23 5.52
CA ASP A 55 11.72 -3.87 5.59
C ASP A 55 12.56 -4.96 6.27
N ALA A 56 12.08 -5.49 7.41
CA ALA A 56 12.73 -6.60 8.11
C ALA A 56 12.86 -7.89 7.28
N ARG A 57 12.18 -7.97 6.12
CA ARG A 57 12.22 -9.10 5.17
C ARG A 57 12.87 -8.73 3.85
N ASP A 58 13.40 -7.51 3.73
CA ASP A 58 13.91 -6.91 2.49
C ASP A 58 12.88 -6.98 1.35
N PHE A 59 11.60 -6.80 1.67
CA PHE A 59 10.51 -6.77 0.70
C PHE A 59 10.12 -5.34 0.32
N LEU A 60 10.35 -4.36 1.20
CA LEU A 60 9.97 -2.98 0.95
C LEU A 60 10.79 -2.39 -0.20
N ARG A 61 10.13 -1.70 -1.12
CA ARG A 61 10.79 -1.06 -2.27
C ARG A 61 10.57 0.44 -2.28
N GLU A 62 9.38 0.89 -1.90
CA GLU A 62 9.05 2.31 -1.86
C GLU A 62 7.80 2.54 -1.03
N VAL A 63 7.69 3.76 -0.51
CA VAL A 63 6.49 4.27 0.15
C VAL A 63 6.14 5.58 -0.52
N VAL A 64 4.97 5.64 -1.16
CA VAL A 64 4.49 6.82 -1.88
C VAL A 64 3.13 7.26 -1.35
N PRO A 65 2.77 8.55 -1.44
CA PRO A 65 1.39 8.98 -1.18
C PRO A 65 0.41 8.23 -2.08
N VAL A 66 -0.78 7.89 -1.56
CA VAL A 66 -1.76 7.08 -2.30
C VAL A 66 -2.20 7.76 -3.60
N ALA A 67 -2.29 9.10 -3.59
CA ALA A 67 -2.66 9.93 -4.73
C ALA A 67 -1.58 10.03 -5.83
N GLY A 68 -0.37 9.52 -5.58
CA GLY A 68 0.71 9.47 -6.56
C GLY A 68 1.19 8.04 -6.83
N SER A 69 0.37 7.04 -6.49
CA SER A 69 0.72 5.64 -6.63
C SER A 69 0.32 5.13 -8.02
N PRO A 70 1.29 4.84 -8.91
CA PRO A 70 1.02 4.50 -10.31
C PRO A 70 0.26 3.17 -10.49
N THR A 71 0.16 2.35 -9.43
CA THR A 71 -0.59 1.09 -9.46
C THR A 71 -2.05 1.25 -9.02
N LEU A 72 -2.44 2.43 -8.54
CA LEU A 72 -3.79 2.73 -8.03
C LEU A 72 -4.55 3.73 -8.89
N ASP A 73 -3.85 4.45 -9.78
CA ASP A 73 -4.45 5.23 -10.85
C ASP A 73 -5.04 4.27 -11.91
N SER A 74 -6.29 3.85 -11.73
CA SER A 74 -7.06 3.05 -12.71
C SER A 74 -8.53 3.38 -12.64
#